data_AF-A0A016U6C2-F1
#
_entry.id   AF-A0A016U6C2-F1
#
_cell.length_a   1.000
_cell.length_b   1.000
_cell.length_c   1.000
_cell.angle_alpha   90.00
_cell.angle_beta   90.00
_cell.angle_gamma   90.00
#
_symmetry.space_group_name_H-M   'P 1'
#
loop_
_entity.id
_entity.type
_entity.pdbx_description
1 polymer ?
#
loop_
_entity_poly.entity_id
_entity_poly.type
_entity_poly.pdbx_seq_one_letter_code
_entity_poly.pdbx_strand_id
1 'polypeptide(L)'
;MSWAGRKVLLQELGNVVVGSCRGMRKYPFPVTFENVKFPPNGVLKLPKMPPEPFYDPEKGEKKYKTTKRMIEARGVEEVHTELIHEQYGLAAISGGFISAEDFKFVQERVNKNLLDKQFAIWRVDPPWLPRTKKAQGTFFLDGIVNTHRRSYPICSTDM
;
A
#
# COMPACT_ATOMS: atom_id res chain seq x y z
N MET A 1 72.00 32.42 -3.18
CA MET A 1 71.08 31.37 -3.65
C MET A 1 69.71 31.64 -3.03
N SER A 2 68.81 32.26 -3.78
CA SER A 2 67.58 32.88 -3.26
C SER A 2 66.51 31.84 -2.91
N TRP A 3 66.07 31.85 -1.64
CA TRP A 3 64.96 31.03 -1.12
C TRP A 3 63.59 31.39 -1.71
N ALA A 4 63.47 32.51 -2.43
CA ALA A 4 62.20 32.96 -3.00
C ALA A 4 61.71 32.08 -4.16
N GLY A 5 62.61 31.49 -4.95
CA GLY A 5 62.25 30.66 -6.11
C GLY A 5 61.64 29.30 -5.74
N ARG A 6 61.94 28.77 -4.55
CA ARG A 6 61.41 27.46 -4.10
C ARG A 6 59.96 27.53 -3.62
N LYS A 7 59.50 28.68 -3.12
CA LYS A 7 58.10 28.86 -2.70
C LYS A 7 57.14 28.93 -3.88
N VAL A 8 57.55 29.56 -4.98
CA VAL A 8 56.74 29.68 -6.20
C VAL A 8 56.55 28.32 -6.87
N LEU A 9 57.62 27.51 -6.97
CA LEU A 9 57.55 26.16 -7.52
C LEU A 9 56.68 25.20 -6.69
N LEU A 10 56.71 25.30 -5.35
CA LEU A 10 55.85 24.48 -4.48
C LEU A 10 54.38 24.92 -4.52
N GLN A 11 54.10 26.19 -4.80
CA GLN A 11 52.74 26.72 -4.90
C GLN A 11 52.08 26.37 -6.26
N GLU A 12 52.86 26.35 -7.34
CA GLU A 12 52.44 25.84 -8.66
C GLU A 12 52.13 24.33 -8.62
N LEU A 13 52.98 23.53 -7.96
CA LEU A 13 52.76 22.09 -7.83
C LEU A 13 51.57 21.74 -6.93
N GLY A 14 51.25 22.57 -5.94
CA GLY A 14 50.05 22.39 -5.09
C GLY A 14 48.73 22.60 -5.84
N ASN A 15 48.70 23.50 -6.83
CA ASN A 15 47.52 23.77 -7.64
C ASN A 15 47.27 22.73 -8.75
N VAL A 16 48.32 22.04 -9.21
CA VAL A 16 48.20 20.98 -10.24
C VAL A 16 47.62 19.68 -9.65
N VAL A 17 47.77 19.43 -8.34
CA VAL A 17 47.21 18.25 -7.66
C VAL A 17 45.74 18.43 -7.26
N VAL A 18 45.21 19.66 -7.30
CA VAL A 18 43.75 19.87 -7.39
C VAL A 18 43.34 19.63 -8.84
N GLY A 19 43.61 18.41 -9.34
CA GLY A 19 43.12 17.95 -10.62
C GLY A 19 41.62 18.18 -10.64
N SER A 20 41.17 18.95 -11.62
CA SER A 20 39.76 19.31 -11.82
C SER A 20 38.87 18.08 -11.68
N CYS A 21 38.27 17.89 -10.50
CA CYS A 21 37.28 16.83 -10.27
C CYS A 21 35.97 17.13 -11.04
N ARG A 22 35.86 18.32 -11.66
CA ARG A 22 34.80 18.69 -12.59
C ARG A 22 34.95 17.83 -13.86
N GLY A 23 34.16 16.76 -13.92
CA GLY A 23 34.11 15.81 -15.05
C GLY A 23 33.99 14.35 -14.61
N MET A 24 34.38 14.04 -13.37
CA MET A 24 34.35 12.66 -12.86
C MET A 24 32.93 12.28 -12.44
N ARG A 25 32.24 11.49 -13.27
CA ARG A 25 30.92 10.97 -12.96
C ARG A 25 31.05 9.90 -11.87
N LYS A 26 30.41 10.14 -10.72
CA LYS A 26 30.29 9.13 -9.66
C LYS A 26 29.25 8.10 -10.11
N TYR A 27 29.68 6.88 -10.37
CA TYR A 27 28.79 5.75 -10.62
C TYR A 27 28.57 5.02 -9.30
N PRO A 28 27.41 5.19 -8.64
CA PRO A 28 27.11 4.38 -7.46
C PRO A 28 26.99 2.91 -7.87
N PHE A 29 27.34 2.02 -6.93
CA PHE A 29 27.08 0.60 -7.12
C PHE A 29 25.58 0.36 -7.34
N PRO A 30 25.20 -0.57 -8.22
CA PRO A 30 23.80 -0.91 -8.42
C PRO A 30 23.22 -1.46 -7.12
N VAL A 31 21.98 -1.07 -6.80
CA VAL A 31 21.25 -1.64 -5.67
C VAL A 31 20.96 -3.10 -5.97
N THR A 32 21.48 -4.03 -5.15
CA THR A 32 21.21 -5.46 -5.25
C THR A 32 19.99 -5.82 -4.40
N PHE A 33 19.14 -6.72 -4.90
CA PHE A 33 17.86 -7.12 -4.27
C PHE A 33 17.90 -8.57 -3.77
N GLU A 34 18.99 -8.98 -3.11
CA GLU A 34 19.21 -10.38 -2.74
C GLU A 34 18.31 -10.86 -1.58
N ASN A 35 17.95 -9.96 -0.65
CA ASN A 35 17.21 -10.31 0.57
C ASN A 35 15.69 -10.06 0.46
N VAL A 36 15.11 -10.16 -0.74
CA VAL A 36 13.66 -9.95 -0.93
C VAL A 36 12.88 -11.23 -0.60
N LYS A 37 11.99 -11.14 0.39
CA LYS A 37 11.09 -12.23 0.77
C LYS A 37 9.87 -12.22 -0.14
N PHE A 38 9.81 -13.13 -1.11
CA PHE A 38 8.63 -13.30 -1.96
C PHE A 38 7.55 -14.15 -1.29
N PRO A 39 6.27 -13.94 -1.61
CA PRO A 39 5.20 -14.84 -1.17
C PRO A 39 5.38 -16.25 -1.76
N PRO A 40 5.10 -17.32 -0.99
CA PRO A 40 5.36 -18.70 -1.42
C PRO A 40 4.47 -19.17 -2.58
N ASN A 41 3.31 -18.51 -2.79
CA ASN A 41 2.30 -18.97 -3.74
C ASN A 41 2.63 -18.70 -5.22
N GLY A 42 3.74 -18.01 -5.52
CA GLY A 42 4.17 -17.68 -6.88
C GLY A 42 3.24 -16.74 -7.67
N VAL A 43 2.08 -16.38 -7.10
CA VAL A 43 1.16 -15.40 -7.69
C VAL A 43 1.66 -14.00 -7.34
N LEU A 44 2.30 -13.37 -8.31
CA LEU A 44 2.82 -12.00 -8.18
C LEU A 44 1.71 -10.95 -8.35
N LYS A 45 0.66 -11.27 -9.10
CA LYS A 45 -0.45 -10.36 -9.36
C LYS A 45 -1.46 -10.36 -8.24
N LEU A 46 -2.13 -9.22 -8.07
CA LEU A 46 -3.14 -9.05 -7.05
C LEU A 46 -4.39 -9.89 -7.38
N PRO A 47 -4.82 -10.82 -6.49
CA PRO A 47 -5.96 -11.68 -6.75
C PRO A 47 -7.27 -10.88 -6.75
N LYS A 48 -8.29 -11.43 -7.40
CA LYS A 48 -9.60 -10.80 -7.51
C LYS A 48 -10.33 -10.87 -6.18
N MET A 49 -10.66 -9.71 -5.61
CA MET A 49 -11.39 -9.63 -4.36
C MET A 49 -12.85 -10.07 -4.56
N PRO A 50 -13.39 -11.01 -3.77
CA PRO A 50 -14.80 -11.34 -3.83
C PRO A 50 -15.63 -10.18 -3.23
N PRO A 51 -16.84 -9.91 -3.76
CA PRO A 51 -17.69 -8.83 -3.27
C PRO A 51 -18.36 -9.14 -1.92
N GLU A 52 -18.35 -10.41 -1.53
CA GLU A 52 -18.94 -10.93 -0.31
C GLU A 52 -17.96 -11.93 0.32
N PRO A 53 -17.89 -12.01 1.66
CA PRO A 53 -17.15 -13.07 2.32
C PRO A 53 -17.85 -14.41 2.06
N PHE A 54 -17.08 -15.48 2.12
CA PHE A 54 -17.59 -16.84 2.01
C PHE A 54 -18.37 -17.20 3.28
N TYR A 55 -19.61 -17.67 3.13
CA TYR A 55 -20.44 -18.14 4.24
C TYR A 55 -20.74 -19.62 4.03
N ASP A 56 -20.33 -20.45 4.99
CA ASP A 56 -20.51 -21.90 4.91
C ASP A 56 -21.86 -22.31 5.53
N PRO A 57 -22.82 -22.86 4.75
CA PRO A 57 -24.10 -23.29 5.27
C PRO A 57 -23.98 -24.48 6.23
N GLU A 58 -22.95 -25.33 6.08
CA GLU A 58 -22.74 -26.51 6.93
C GLU A 58 -22.34 -26.12 8.36
N LYS A 59 -21.63 -25.00 8.49
CA LYS A 59 -21.26 -24.40 9.79
C LYS A 59 -22.36 -23.52 10.39
N GLY A 60 -23.48 -23.34 9.68
CA GLY A 60 -24.60 -22.52 10.13
C GLY A 60 -24.36 -21.01 10.03
N GLU A 61 -23.39 -20.57 9.23
CA GLU A 61 -23.08 -19.14 9.05
C GLU A 61 -24.19 -18.47 8.22
N LYS A 62 -24.80 -17.42 8.79
CA LYS A 62 -25.91 -16.69 8.16
C LYS A 62 -25.56 -15.22 7.94
N LYS A 63 -26.16 -14.64 6.89
CA LYS A 63 -26.05 -13.23 6.58
C LYS A 63 -26.94 -12.43 7.53
N TYR A 64 -26.35 -11.77 8.52
CA TYR A 64 -27.08 -10.90 9.44
C TYR A 64 -27.06 -9.45 8.99
N LYS A 65 -28.19 -8.75 9.17
CA LYS A 65 -28.27 -7.30 9.02
C LYS A 65 -27.64 -6.67 10.26
N THR A 66 -26.72 -5.73 10.05
CA THR A 66 -25.98 -5.06 11.11
C THR A 66 -26.22 -3.56 11.04
N THR A 67 -26.03 -2.86 12.16
CA THR A 67 -26.01 -1.39 12.19
C THR A 67 -24.82 -0.86 11.39
N LYS A 68 -24.78 0.46 11.16
CA LYS A 68 -23.73 1.09 10.32
C LYS A 68 -22.31 1.00 10.89
N ARG A 69 -22.14 0.62 12.17
CA ARG A 69 -20.85 0.45 12.88
C ARG A 69 -19.76 1.46 12.49
N MET A 70 -20.07 2.75 12.64
CA MET A 70 -19.12 3.84 12.31
C MET A 70 -17.88 3.87 13.20
N ILE A 71 -17.88 3.11 14.29
CA ILE A 71 -16.76 3.01 15.23
C ILE A 71 -15.59 2.25 14.59
N GLU A 72 -15.85 1.32 13.67
CA GLU A 72 -14.83 0.49 13.03
C GLU A 72 -13.89 1.28 12.10
N ALA A 73 -14.29 2.48 11.67
CA ALA A 73 -13.45 3.37 10.87
C ALA A 73 -12.82 4.50 11.70
N ARG A 74 -13.05 4.52 13.02
CA ARG A 74 -12.56 5.56 13.93
C ARG A 74 -11.35 5.03 14.68
N GLY A 75 -10.32 5.85 14.75
CA GLY A 75 -9.12 5.57 15.53
C GLY A 75 -7.98 5.04 14.67
N VAL A 76 -6.91 4.68 15.38
CA VAL A 76 -5.66 4.14 14.84
C VAL A 76 -5.80 2.63 14.79
N GLU A 77 -5.34 2.04 13.69
CA GLU A 77 -5.33 0.60 13.49
C GLU A 77 -4.14 -0.02 14.22
N GLU A 78 -4.37 -1.07 15.01
CA GLU A 78 -3.33 -1.69 15.86
C GLU A 78 -2.70 -2.95 15.23
N VAL A 79 -3.37 -3.57 14.24
CA VAL A 79 -3.04 -4.92 13.78
C VAL A 79 -2.13 -4.93 12.55
N HIS A 80 -2.41 -4.10 11.55
CA HIS A 80 -1.71 -4.08 10.25
C HIS A 80 -0.68 -2.96 10.14
N THR A 81 -0.10 -2.52 11.25
CA THR A 81 0.89 -1.41 11.28
C THR A 81 2.25 -1.76 10.67
N GLU A 82 2.66 -3.03 10.71
CA GLU A 82 3.99 -3.47 10.28
C GLU A 82 3.99 -4.13 8.89
N LEU A 83 5.09 -3.96 8.14
CA LEU A 83 5.26 -4.51 6.80
C LEU A 83 5.80 -5.94 6.85
N ILE A 84 4.98 -6.93 6.45
CA ILE A 84 5.37 -8.35 6.43
C ILE A 84 6.56 -8.63 5.51
N HIS A 85 6.60 -7.93 4.37
CA HIS A 85 7.65 -8.07 3.36
C HIS A 85 8.68 -6.93 3.37
N GLU A 86 8.62 -6.03 4.36
CA GLU A 86 9.60 -4.96 4.66
C GLU A 86 9.89 -3.92 3.56
N GLN A 87 9.27 -4.01 2.38
CA GLN A 87 9.57 -3.13 1.24
C GLN A 87 8.70 -1.87 1.20
N TYR A 88 7.43 -2.04 0.86
CA TYR A 88 6.49 -0.96 0.61
C TYR A 88 5.08 -1.41 1.01
N GLY A 89 4.26 -0.45 1.47
CA GLY A 89 2.85 -0.64 1.79
C GLY A 89 2.07 0.65 1.53
N LEU A 90 0.74 0.54 1.46
CA LEU A 90 -0.14 1.69 1.29
C LEU A 90 -0.79 2.01 2.62
N ALA A 91 -0.30 3.05 3.29
CA ALA A 91 -0.85 3.48 4.57
C ALA A 91 -2.09 4.35 4.39
N ALA A 92 -3.18 3.98 5.06
CA ALA A 92 -4.36 4.82 5.18
C ALA A 92 -4.06 6.03 6.07
N ILE A 93 -4.16 7.24 5.54
CA ILE A 93 -4.01 8.46 6.35
C ILE A 93 -5.26 8.72 7.18
N SER A 94 -6.43 8.41 6.61
CA SER A 94 -7.73 8.61 7.24
C SER A 94 -8.57 7.34 7.17
N GLY A 95 -9.40 7.15 8.20
CA GLY A 95 -10.35 6.07 8.24
C GLY A 95 -11.52 6.28 7.28
N GLY A 96 -12.09 5.18 6.80
CA GLY A 96 -13.13 5.19 5.78
C GLY A 96 -13.77 3.83 5.56
N PHE A 97 -14.51 3.70 4.45
CA PHE A 97 -15.12 2.45 4.04
C PHE A 97 -14.82 2.19 2.57
N ILE A 98 -14.25 1.03 2.28
CA ILE A 98 -13.95 0.60 0.90
C ILE A 98 -15.01 -0.41 0.45
N SER A 99 -15.53 -0.23 -0.75
CA SER A 99 -16.50 -1.14 -1.37
C SER A 99 -15.83 -2.12 -2.34
N ALA A 100 -16.55 -3.18 -2.72
CA ALA A 100 -16.06 -4.16 -3.70
C ALA A 100 -15.66 -3.53 -5.05
N GLU A 101 -16.31 -2.44 -5.44
CA GLU A 101 -16.02 -1.70 -6.67
C GLU A 101 -14.66 -1.00 -6.58
N ASP A 102 -14.37 -0.41 -5.43
CA ASP A 102 -13.09 0.27 -5.16
C ASP A 102 -11.92 -0.75 -5.18
N PHE A 103 -12.12 -1.93 -4.59
CA PHE A 103 -11.14 -3.02 -4.66
C PHE A 103 -10.87 -3.46 -6.10
N LYS A 104 -11.92 -3.58 -6.92
CA LYS A 104 -11.77 -3.92 -8.35
C LYS A 104 -10.98 -2.84 -9.09
N PHE A 105 -11.25 -1.56 -8.82
CA PHE A 105 -10.51 -0.45 -9.41
C PHE A 105 -9.02 -0.49 -9.06
N VAL A 106 -8.69 -0.68 -7.77
CA VAL A 106 -7.30 -0.80 -7.31
C VAL A 106 -6.62 -2.02 -7.94
N GLN A 107 -7.30 -3.16 -7.98
CA GLN A 107 -6.78 -4.37 -8.60
C GLN A 107 -6.40 -4.16 -10.07
N GLU A 108 -7.30 -3.59 -10.86
CA GLU A 108 -7.05 -3.34 -12.28
C GLU A 108 -5.91 -2.35 -12.50
N ARG A 109 -5.79 -1.33 -11.65
CA ARG A 109 -4.74 -0.32 -11.78
C ARG A 109 -3.37 -0.87 -11.38
N VAL A 110 -3.28 -1.61 -10.28
CA VAL A 110 -2.04 -2.23 -9.79
C VAL A 110 -1.58 -3.29 -10.78
N ASN A 111 -2.45 -4.21 -11.21
CA ASN A 111 -2.07 -5.30 -12.11
C ASN A 111 -1.63 -4.84 -13.51
N LYS A 112 -2.07 -3.64 -13.96
CA LYS A 112 -1.60 -3.04 -15.23
C LYS A 112 -0.20 -2.46 -15.13
N ASN A 113 0.19 -1.98 -13.94
CA ASN A 113 1.47 -1.29 -13.73
C ASN A 113 2.55 -2.21 -13.12
N LEU A 114 2.20 -3.46 -12.78
CA LEU A 114 3.09 -4.41 -12.13
C LEU A 114 4.05 -5.06 -13.13
N LEU A 115 5.34 -5.05 -12.83
CA LEU A 115 6.39 -5.70 -13.64
C LEU A 115 6.67 -7.14 -13.15
N ASP A 116 7.41 -7.92 -13.94
CA ASP A 116 7.64 -9.36 -13.73
C ASP A 116 8.39 -9.74 -12.44
N LYS A 117 8.99 -8.77 -11.73
CA LYS A 117 9.74 -8.97 -10.47
C LYS A 117 9.11 -8.29 -9.26
N GLN A 118 7.91 -7.76 -9.42
CA GLN A 118 7.15 -7.11 -8.35
C GLN A 118 6.00 -8.02 -7.93
N PHE A 119 5.47 -7.81 -6.74
CA PHE A 119 4.28 -8.50 -6.29
C PHE A 119 3.33 -7.58 -5.53
N ALA A 120 2.06 -7.94 -5.48
CA ALA A 120 1.05 -7.24 -4.70
C ALA A 120 0.11 -8.25 -4.02
N ILE A 121 -0.20 -7.99 -2.75
CA ILE A 121 -1.02 -8.86 -1.90
C ILE A 121 -2.06 -7.99 -1.18
N TRP A 122 -3.25 -8.54 -0.97
CA TRP A 122 -4.24 -7.91 -0.09
C TRP A 122 -3.91 -8.24 1.35
N ARG A 123 -3.77 -7.20 2.19
CA ARG A 123 -3.71 -7.35 3.66
C ARG A 123 -5.09 -7.28 4.31
N VAL A 124 -6.05 -6.79 3.55
CA VAL A 124 -7.43 -6.55 3.96
C VAL A 124 -8.31 -7.75 3.61
N ASP A 125 -9.23 -8.08 4.52
CA ASP A 125 -10.25 -9.09 4.32
C ASP A 125 -11.37 -8.65 3.36
N PRO A 126 -12.14 -9.60 2.81
CA PRO A 126 -13.27 -9.26 1.96
C PRO A 126 -14.31 -8.40 2.69
N PRO A 127 -14.99 -7.49 1.97
CA PRO A 127 -15.95 -6.58 2.56
C PRO A 127 -17.10 -7.35 3.19
N TRP A 128 -17.16 -7.33 4.53
CA TRP A 128 -18.12 -8.12 5.31
C TRP A 128 -19.26 -7.27 5.90
N LEU A 129 -19.06 -5.96 6.08
CA LEU A 129 -20.03 -5.09 6.74
C LEU A 129 -21.19 -4.74 5.78
N PRO A 130 -22.44 -5.11 6.09
CA PRO A 130 -23.58 -4.84 5.22
C PRO A 130 -23.99 -3.36 5.23
N ARG A 131 -24.26 -2.81 4.05
CA ARG A 131 -24.84 -1.48 3.84
C ARG A 131 -26.23 -1.61 3.24
N THR A 132 -27.23 -1.17 4.00
CA THR A 132 -28.63 -1.12 3.57
C THR A 132 -28.94 0.22 2.92
N LYS A 133 -29.70 0.22 1.81
CA LYS A 133 -30.16 1.44 1.12
C LYS A 133 -31.67 1.33 0.88
N LYS A 134 -32.44 2.35 1.28
CA LYS A 134 -33.88 2.42 0.96
C LYS A 134 -34.06 2.80 -0.51
N ALA A 135 -35.11 2.27 -1.14
CA ALA A 135 -35.46 2.68 -2.50
C ALA A 135 -35.91 4.14 -2.53
N GLN A 136 -35.64 4.84 -3.63
CA GLN A 136 -36.07 6.23 -3.79
C GLN A 136 -37.60 6.30 -3.78
N GLY A 137 -38.16 7.28 -3.05
CA GLY A 137 -39.63 7.45 -2.92
C GLY A 137 -40.29 6.59 -1.85
N THR A 138 -39.54 5.81 -1.06
CA THR A 138 -40.11 5.08 0.08
C THR A 138 -40.22 5.96 1.33
N PHE A 139 -41.30 5.78 2.09
CA PHE A 139 -41.50 6.50 3.34
C PHE A 139 -40.52 6.05 4.42
N PHE A 140 -40.17 6.98 5.31
CA PHE A 140 -39.14 6.77 6.34
C PHE A 140 -39.47 5.63 7.32
N LEU A 141 -40.76 5.41 7.61
CA LEU A 141 -41.25 4.48 8.64
C LEU A 141 -41.09 2.99 8.30
N ASP A 142 -40.78 2.67 7.04
CA ASP A 142 -40.82 1.29 6.54
C ASP A 142 -39.50 0.55 6.86
N GLY A 143 -39.38 0.06 8.10
CA GLY A 143 -38.43 -0.95 8.59
C GLY A 143 -36.94 -0.87 8.17
N ILE A 144 -36.22 -1.97 8.43
CA ILE A 144 -34.83 -2.17 7.99
C ILE A 144 -34.84 -2.92 6.65
N VAL A 145 -34.42 -2.20 5.61
CA VAL A 145 -34.37 -2.71 4.23
C VAL A 145 -33.28 -3.76 4.00
N ASN A 146 -33.25 -4.35 2.81
CA ASN A 146 -32.25 -5.33 2.42
C ASN A 146 -30.87 -4.69 2.22
N THR A 147 -29.84 -5.53 2.33
CA THR A 147 -28.46 -5.14 2.08
C THR A 147 -28.27 -4.86 0.59
N HIS A 148 -27.77 -3.67 0.26
CA HIS A 148 -27.48 -3.25 -1.10
C HIS A 148 -26.05 -3.62 -1.52
N ARG A 149 -25.07 -3.39 -0.63
CA ARG A 149 -23.66 -3.73 -0.84
C ARG A 149 -22.97 -4.04 0.48
N ARG A 150 -21.78 -4.62 0.42
CA ARG A 150 -20.88 -4.70 1.58
C ARG A 150 -19.71 -3.76 1.43
N SER A 151 -19.16 -3.36 2.58
CA SER A 151 -17.95 -2.55 2.67
C SER A 151 -17.00 -3.10 3.71
N TYR A 152 -15.72 -2.78 3.57
CA TYR A 152 -14.70 -3.02 4.57
C TYR A 152 -14.38 -1.70 5.28
N PRO A 153 -14.42 -1.63 6.63
CA PRO A 153 -13.99 -0.47 7.39
C PRO A 153 -12.45 -0.38 7.42
N ILE A 154 -11.91 0.81 7.25
CA ILE A 154 -10.47 1.08 7.35
C ILE A 154 -10.25 2.14 8.42
N CYS A 155 -9.26 1.93 9.26
CA CYS A 155 -8.80 2.90 10.25
C CYS A 155 -7.57 3.67 9.75
N SER A 156 -7.23 4.77 10.41
CA SER A 156 -5.96 5.44 10.11
C SER A 156 -4.79 4.50 10.43
N THR A 157 -3.70 4.63 9.67
CA THR A 157 -2.45 3.84 9.71
C THR A 157 -2.57 2.35 9.35
N ASP A 158 -3.72 1.91 8.84
CA ASP A 158 -3.89 0.58 8.24
C ASP A 158 -3.04 0.47 6.96
N MET A 159 -2.18 -0.55 6.86
CA MET A 159 -1.20 -0.73 5.77
C MET A 159 -1.34 -2.07 5.05
#